data_AF-A0AAV2GFZ6-F1
#
_entry.id   AF-A0AAV2GFZ6-F1
#
_cell.length_a   1.000
_cell.length_b   1.000
_cell.length_c   1.000
_cell.angle_alpha   90.00
_cell.angle_beta   90.00
_cell.angle_gamma   90.00
#
_symmetry.space_group_name_H-M   'P 1'
#
loop_
_entity.id
_entity.type
_entity.pdbx_description
1 polymer ?
#
loop_
_entity_poly.entity_id
_entity_poly.type
_entity_poly.pdbx_seq_one_letter_code
_entity_poly.pdbx_strand_id
1 'polypeptide(L)'
;MKQQLTTKINILMTTAPPPVVLIATLLLLIFSDGISVVVVVNSAYNTNRIAGDCDGLLNYLSNNEVVRNLALKSMDAAIDFAASKRPNTCAHAENRGIWITAAANCSHRITNDDDCKLCLYNAQYRVVDQCPYMKGGWLELADCCVSYSTNPSFCWLG
;
A
#
# COMPACT_ATOMS: atom_id res chain seq x y z
N MET A 1 -8.13 -30.85 -19.97
CA MET A 1 -6.79 -30.41 -20.40
C MET A 1 -6.41 -29.18 -19.58
N LYS A 2 -5.33 -29.22 -18.78
CA LYS A 2 -4.81 -28.06 -18.03
C LYS A 2 -3.70 -27.43 -18.89
N GLN A 3 -3.94 -26.27 -19.47
CA GLN A 3 -2.89 -25.49 -20.14
C GLN A 3 -2.06 -24.78 -19.05
N GLN A 4 -0.78 -25.14 -18.91
CA GLN A 4 0.16 -24.34 -18.14
C GLN A 4 0.52 -23.09 -18.95
N LEU A 5 0.08 -21.92 -18.50
CA LEU A 5 0.53 -20.65 -19.03
C LEU A 5 1.96 -20.40 -18.53
N THR A 6 2.94 -20.47 -19.44
CA THR A 6 4.33 -20.13 -19.14
C THR A 6 4.55 -18.67 -19.55
N THR A 7 4.44 -17.74 -18.60
CA THR A 7 4.69 -16.32 -18.86
C THR A 7 6.19 -16.07 -18.86
N LYS A 8 6.79 -15.83 -20.03
CA LYS A 8 8.18 -15.34 -20.15
C LYS A 8 8.17 -13.82 -19.97
N ILE A 9 8.67 -13.34 -18.84
CA ILE A 9 8.87 -11.91 -18.58
C ILE A 9 10.28 -11.55 -19.06
N ASN A 10 10.38 -10.80 -20.15
CA ASN A 10 11.65 -10.24 -20.61
C ASN A 10 11.88 -8.89 -19.92
N ILE A 11 12.68 -8.90 -18.85
CA ILE A 11 13.13 -7.67 -18.19
C ILE A 11 14.40 -7.19 -18.89
N LEU A 12 14.31 -6.13 -19.70
CA LEU A 12 15.49 -5.44 -20.22
C LEU A 12 16.02 -4.50 -19.14
N MET A 13 17.04 -4.92 -18.40
CA MET A 13 17.79 -4.01 -17.51
C MET A 13 18.92 -3.38 -18.33
N THR A 14 18.83 -2.07 -18.57
CA THR A 14 19.89 -1.32 -19.25
C THR A 14 20.89 -0.83 -18.19
N THR A 15 22.15 -1.23 -18.34
CA THR A 15 23.25 -0.81 -17.46
C THR A 15 24.10 0.24 -18.17
N ALA A 16 23.76 1.52 -18.01
CA ALA A 16 24.61 2.63 -18.45
C ALA A 16 24.80 3.66 -17.31
N PRO A 17 26.04 4.11 -17.01
CA PRO A 17 26.32 5.20 -16.08
C PRO A 17 26.13 6.61 -16.74
N PRO A 18 26.11 7.72 -15.96
CA PRO A 18 25.06 8.76 -15.95
C PRO A 18 25.31 9.94 -16.94
N PRO A 19 24.38 10.92 -17.14
CA PRO A 19 23.58 11.65 -16.14
C PRO A 19 22.22 11.00 -15.86
N VAL A 20 21.73 11.15 -14.64
CA VAL A 20 20.47 10.56 -14.15
C VAL A 20 19.29 11.14 -14.91
N VAL A 21 18.89 10.46 -15.97
CA VAL A 21 17.58 10.63 -16.61
C VAL A 21 16.64 9.70 -15.87
N LEU A 22 15.59 10.26 -15.26
CA LEU A 22 14.50 9.51 -14.64
C LEU A 22 13.72 8.78 -15.75
N ILE A 23 14.16 7.60 -16.14
CA ILE A 23 13.42 6.79 -17.11
C ILE A 23 12.33 6.05 -16.32
N ALA A 24 11.13 6.61 -16.30
CA ALA A 24 9.94 5.88 -15.87
C ALA A 24 9.84 4.62 -16.72
N THR A 25 10.08 3.45 -16.10
CA THR A 25 10.06 2.19 -16.83
C THR A 25 8.61 1.73 -16.93
N LEU A 26 8.05 1.88 -18.13
CA LEU A 26 6.71 1.39 -18.46
C LEU A 26 6.78 -0.12 -18.71
N LEU A 27 6.21 -0.91 -17.80
CA LEU A 27 6.04 -2.34 -17.96
C LEU A 27 4.64 -2.61 -18.52
N LEU A 28 4.56 -3.01 -19.79
CA LEU A 28 3.29 -3.41 -20.42
C LEU A 28 3.04 -4.90 -20.16
N LEU A 29 2.02 -5.22 -19.38
CA LEU A 29 1.53 -6.58 -19.21
C LEU A 29 0.42 -6.83 -20.24
N ILE A 30 0.59 -7.82 -21.10
CA ILE A 30 -0.43 -8.24 -22.07
C ILE A 30 -0.95 -9.60 -21.64
N PHE A 31 -2.26 -9.68 -21.41
CA PHE A 31 -2.96 -10.91 -21.03
C PHE A 31 -3.48 -11.64 -22.26
N SER A 32 -3.72 -12.95 -22.14
CA SER A 32 -4.18 -13.80 -23.26
C SER A 32 -5.58 -13.47 -23.76
N ASP A 33 -6.35 -12.70 -22.99
CA ASP A 33 -7.66 -12.15 -23.34
C ASP A 33 -7.57 -10.82 -24.13
N GLY A 34 -6.36 -10.33 -24.40
CA GLY A 34 -6.10 -9.10 -25.12
C GLY A 34 -6.16 -7.83 -24.26
N ILE A 35 -6.41 -7.95 -22.95
CA ILE A 35 -6.31 -6.82 -22.03
C ILE A 35 -4.82 -6.47 -21.86
N SER A 36 -4.52 -5.17 -21.85
CA SER A 36 -3.19 -4.68 -21.52
C SER A 36 -3.24 -3.79 -20.29
N VAL A 37 -2.32 -4.01 -19.35
CA VAL A 37 -2.13 -3.20 -18.16
C VAL A 37 -0.76 -2.55 -18.26
N VAL A 38 -0.75 -1.22 -18.25
CA VAL A 38 0.47 -0.43 -18.20
C VAL A 38 0.84 -0.23 -16.74
N VAL A 39 1.90 -0.90 -16.30
CA VAL A 39 2.46 -0.72 -14.96
C VAL A 39 3.60 0.30 -15.08
N VAL A 40 3.37 1.49 -14.54
CA VAL A 40 4.43 2.51 -14.42
C VAL A 40 5.27 2.16 -13.19
N VAL A 41 6.45 1.59 -13.41
CA VAL A 41 7.40 1.32 -12.32
C VAL A 41 8.23 2.58 -12.11
N ASN A 42 7.69 3.51 -11.31
CA ASN A 42 8.42 4.72 -10.95
C ASN A 42 9.41 4.38 -9.81
N SER A 43 10.66 4.14 -10.16
CA SER A 43 11.73 3.76 -9.21
C SER A 43 12.19 4.88 -8.26
N ALA A 44 11.55 6.06 -8.33
CA ALA A 44 12.03 7.25 -7.61
C ALA A 44 11.69 7.26 -6.12
N TYR A 45 10.72 6.47 -5.65
CA TYR A 45 10.35 6.42 -4.24
C TYR A 45 10.96 5.20 -3.57
N ASN A 46 11.70 5.44 -2.49
CA ASN A 46 12.36 4.42 -1.69
C ASN A 46 11.29 3.50 -1.08
N THR A 47 10.95 2.43 -1.79
CA THR A 47 10.10 1.34 -1.27
C THR A 47 10.83 0.47 -0.25
N ASN A 48 12.02 0.89 0.20
CA ASN A 48 12.73 0.22 1.27
C ASN A 48 11.92 0.39 2.55
N ARG A 49 11.48 -0.75 3.10
CA ARG A 49 10.83 -0.80 4.41
C ARG A 49 11.83 -0.28 5.44
N ILE A 50 11.44 0.75 6.19
CA ILE A 50 12.18 1.20 7.36
C ILE A 50 11.82 0.30 8.53
N ALA A 51 10.52 0.16 8.79
CA ALA A 51 9.99 -0.60 9.92
C ALA A 51 8.55 -1.05 9.63
N GLY A 52 8.04 -1.96 10.44
CA GLY A 52 6.64 -2.38 10.40
C GLY A 52 6.42 -3.58 11.30
N ASP A 53 5.22 -3.74 11.81
CA ASP A 53 4.83 -4.86 12.66
C ASP A 53 3.34 -5.16 12.49
N CYS A 54 2.96 -6.38 12.84
CA CYS A 54 1.59 -6.83 12.83
C CYS A 54 1.08 -6.98 14.25
N ASP A 55 0.01 -6.26 14.59
CA ASP A 55 -0.55 -6.30 15.94
C ASP A 55 -1.61 -7.38 16.10
N GLY A 56 -1.42 -8.18 17.16
CA GLY A 56 -2.40 -9.11 17.72
C GLY A 56 -2.35 -10.52 17.14
N LEU A 57 -2.05 -11.51 17.99
CA LEU A 57 -2.21 -12.93 17.65
C LEU A 57 -3.70 -13.23 17.35
N LEU A 58 -3.94 -13.86 16.20
CA LEU A 58 -5.26 -14.21 15.65
C LEU A 58 -6.24 -14.82 16.68
N ASN A 59 -7.47 -14.29 16.70
CA ASN A 59 -8.65 -14.98 17.25
C ASN A 59 -9.91 -14.77 16.38
N TYR A 60 -9.74 -14.52 15.06
CA TYR A 60 -10.85 -14.41 14.11
C TYR A 60 -10.86 -15.60 13.13
N LEU A 61 -11.30 -16.76 13.61
CA LEU A 61 -11.36 -18.00 12.84
C LEU A 61 -12.48 -18.05 11.76
N SER A 62 -13.08 -16.92 11.33
CA SER A 62 -14.11 -16.95 10.27
C SER A 62 -14.32 -15.69 9.42
N ASN A 63 -13.69 -14.54 9.74
CA ASN A 63 -14.03 -13.24 9.10
C ASN A 63 -12.81 -12.50 8.51
N ASN A 64 -11.74 -13.24 8.22
CA ASN A 64 -10.45 -12.71 7.80
C ASN A 64 -10.51 -11.81 6.53
N GLU A 65 -11.39 -12.13 5.59
CA GLU A 65 -11.59 -11.31 4.39
C GLU A 65 -12.36 -10.02 4.69
N VAL A 66 -13.31 -10.05 5.63
CA VAL A 66 -14.07 -8.86 6.04
C VAL A 66 -13.14 -7.84 6.69
N VAL A 67 -12.27 -8.28 7.60
CA VAL A 67 -11.28 -7.41 8.27
C VAL A 67 -10.32 -6.81 7.25
N ARG A 68 -9.77 -7.64 6.33
CA ARG A 68 -8.90 -7.18 5.25
C ARG A 68 -9.55 -6.12 4.37
N ASN A 69 -10.77 -6.39 3.89
CA ASN A 69 -11.49 -5.46 3.01
C ASN A 69 -11.87 -4.17 3.75
N LEU A 70 -12.18 -4.27 5.05
CA LEU A 70 -12.49 -3.10 5.87
C LEU A 70 -11.25 -2.26 6.16
N ALA A 71 -10.11 -2.91 6.40
CA ALA A 71 -8.82 -2.24 6.55
C ALA A 71 -8.41 -1.52 5.27
N LEU A 72 -8.50 -2.17 4.10
CA LEU A 72 -8.26 -1.54 2.81
C LEU A 72 -9.15 -0.30 2.62
N LYS A 73 -10.47 -0.44 2.84
CA LYS A 73 -11.42 0.67 2.75
C LYS A 73 -11.09 1.82 3.69
N SER A 74 -10.72 1.53 4.94
CA SER A 74 -10.35 2.55 5.92
C SER A 74 -9.04 3.24 5.53
N MET A 75 -8.05 2.49 5.05
CA MET A 75 -6.78 3.04 4.57
C MET A 75 -6.98 3.90 3.32
N ASP A 76 -7.76 3.48 2.32
CA ASP A 76 -8.05 4.28 1.12
C ASP A 76 -8.58 5.67 1.49
N ALA A 77 -9.55 5.72 2.42
CA ALA A 77 -10.08 6.97 2.92
C ALA A 77 -9.00 7.80 3.63
N ALA A 78 -8.17 7.20 4.48
CA ALA A 78 -7.08 7.90 5.16
C ALA A 78 -6.06 8.46 4.15
N ILE A 79 -5.75 7.72 3.09
CA ILE A 79 -4.81 8.10 2.01
C ILE A 79 -5.33 9.31 1.23
N ASP A 80 -6.61 9.30 0.85
CA ASP A 80 -7.23 10.43 0.14
C ASP A 80 -7.19 11.72 0.98
N PHE A 81 -7.38 11.59 2.30
CA PHE A 81 -7.19 12.72 3.22
C PHE A 81 -5.72 13.13 3.34
N ALA A 82 -4.79 12.18 3.50
CA ALA A 82 -3.36 12.47 3.72
C ALA A 82 -2.75 13.19 2.53
N ALA A 83 -3.11 12.76 1.32
CA ALA A 83 -2.61 13.32 0.08
C ALA A 83 -3.12 14.74 -0.18
N SER A 84 -4.29 15.11 0.35
CA SER A 84 -4.85 16.46 0.18
C SER A 84 -4.48 17.42 1.30
N LYS A 85 -4.14 16.92 2.50
CA LYS A 85 -3.82 17.72 3.69
C LYS A 85 -2.79 17.01 4.57
N ARG A 86 -1.54 17.51 4.58
CA ARG A 86 -0.45 17.13 5.51
C ARG A 86 -0.86 17.31 7.00
N PRO A 87 -0.09 16.77 7.97
CA PRO A 87 0.21 15.36 8.25
C PRO A 87 -0.84 14.71 9.19
N ASN A 88 -0.79 13.38 9.31
CA ASN A 88 -1.57 12.54 10.24
C ASN A 88 -3.10 12.58 10.04
N THR A 89 -3.54 12.04 8.91
CA THR A 89 -4.97 11.86 8.65
C THR A 89 -5.42 10.46 9.04
N CYS A 90 -6.69 10.43 9.42
CA CYS A 90 -7.31 9.30 10.05
C CYS A 90 -8.68 9.06 9.45
N ALA A 91 -8.98 7.81 9.14
CA ALA A 91 -10.29 7.40 8.66
C ALA A 91 -10.75 6.14 9.37
N HIS A 92 -12.07 5.95 9.35
CA HIS A 92 -12.74 4.86 10.04
C HIS A 92 -13.63 4.14 9.05
N ALA A 93 -13.69 2.82 9.15
CA ALA A 93 -14.65 2.00 8.44
C ALA A 93 -15.31 0.99 9.39
N GLU A 94 -16.62 0.83 9.25
CA GLU A 94 -17.40 -0.13 10.03
C GLU A 94 -18.10 -1.15 9.13
N ASN A 95 -18.14 -2.41 9.55
CA ASN A 95 -19.00 -3.43 8.96
C ASN A 95 -19.49 -4.41 10.04
N ARG A 96 -20.81 -4.47 10.27
CA ARG A 96 -21.46 -5.38 11.22
C ARG A 96 -20.84 -5.35 12.63
N GLY A 97 -20.56 -4.14 13.15
CA GLY A 97 -19.96 -3.95 14.47
C GLY A 97 -18.46 -4.20 14.55
N ILE A 98 -17.79 -4.52 13.43
CA ILE A 98 -16.32 -4.50 13.33
C ILE A 98 -15.92 -3.08 12.94
N TRP A 99 -15.08 -2.46 13.75
CA TRP A 99 -14.53 -1.13 13.52
C TRP A 99 -13.05 -1.27 13.16
N ILE A 100 -12.64 -0.62 12.07
CA ILE A 100 -11.24 -0.43 11.73
C ILE A 100 -10.97 1.06 11.62
N THR A 101 -9.91 1.48 12.28
CA THR A 101 -9.34 2.81 12.20
C THR A 101 -8.03 2.70 11.43
N ALA A 102 -7.81 3.58 10.45
CA ALA A 102 -6.57 3.65 9.70
C ALA A 102 -5.99 5.06 9.74
N ALA A 103 -4.67 5.14 9.78
CA ALA A 103 -3.92 6.38 9.69
C ALA A 103 -2.93 6.31 8.52
N ALA A 104 -2.76 7.44 7.85
CA ALA A 104 -1.84 7.61 6.75
C ALA A 104 -1.07 8.91 6.93
N ASN A 105 0.24 8.87 6.71
CA ASN A 105 1.07 10.06 6.78
C ASN A 105 2.16 10.04 5.69
N CYS A 106 2.37 11.19 5.07
CA CYS A 106 3.46 11.43 4.14
C CYS A 106 4.53 12.30 4.79
N SER A 107 5.78 11.95 4.51
CA SER A 107 6.93 12.77 4.87
C SER A 107 6.77 14.16 4.27
N HIS A 108 7.16 15.19 5.03
CA HIS A 108 7.22 16.58 4.57
C HIS A 108 8.16 16.77 3.36
N ARG A 109 9.00 15.76 3.06
CA ARG A 109 9.89 15.74 1.90
C ARG A 109 9.15 15.46 0.59
N ILE A 110 7.99 14.80 0.63
CA ILE A 110 7.13 14.61 -0.54
C ILE A 110 6.30 15.89 -0.72
N THR A 111 6.55 16.62 -1.81
CA THR A 111 5.84 17.87 -2.11
C THR A 111 4.71 17.70 -3.12
N ASN A 112 4.62 16.56 -3.79
CA ASN A 112 3.61 16.24 -4.79
C ASN A 112 2.59 15.24 -4.22
N ASP A 113 1.30 15.56 -4.37
CA ASP A 113 0.19 14.77 -3.85
C ASP A 113 0.11 13.38 -4.49
N ASP A 114 0.38 13.25 -5.79
CA ASP A 114 0.37 11.97 -6.52
C ASP A 114 1.49 11.06 -6.03
N ASP A 115 2.65 11.63 -5.74
CA ASP A 115 3.79 10.89 -5.20
C ASP A 115 3.54 10.43 -3.77
N CYS A 116 2.85 11.25 -2.97
CA CYS A 116 2.39 10.88 -1.63
C CYS A 116 1.38 9.73 -1.70
N LYS A 117 0.37 9.83 -2.58
CA LYS A 117 -0.60 8.75 -2.83
C LYS A 117 0.10 7.46 -3.23
N LEU A 118 1.03 7.53 -4.18
CA LEU A 118 1.76 6.37 -4.67
C LEU A 118 2.56 5.70 -3.54
N CYS A 119 3.24 6.46 -2.69
CA CYS A 119 3.94 5.92 -1.53
C CYS A 119 2.97 5.22 -0.57
N LEU A 120 1.87 5.89 -0.22
CA LEU A 120 0.89 5.37 0.72
C LEU A 120 0.18 4.11 0.21
N TYR A 121 -0.20 4.06 -1.07
CA TYR A 121 -0.75 2.84 -1.68
C TYR A 121 0.25 1.69 -1.64
N ASN A 122 1.53 1.94 -1.95
CA ASN A 122 2.57 0.92 -1.83
C ASN A 122 2.72 0.42 -0.38
N ALA A 123 2.61 1.29 0.62
CA ALA A 123 2.63 0.91 2.03
C ALA A 123 1.38 0.09 2.42
N GLN A 124 0.19 0.52 1.99
CA GLN A 124 -1.08 -0.18 2.21
C GLN A 124 -1.05 -1.61 1.66
N TYR A 125 -0.62 -1.80 0.41
CA TYR A 125 -0.56 -3.14 -0.18
C TYR A 125 0.39 -4.05 0.59
N ARG A 126 1.54 -3.53 1.00
CA ARG A 126 2.55 -4.31 1.73
C ARG A 126 2.14 -4.63 3.16
N VAL A 127 1.49 -3.71 3.88
CA VAL A 127 1.06 -3.99 5.26
C VAL A 127 -0.06 -5.03 5.28
N VAL A 128 -0.97 -5.01 4.30
CA VAL A 128 -2.03 -6.03 4.18
C VAL A 128 -1.48 -7.38 3.72
N ASP A 129 -0.46 -7.40 2.87
CA ASP A 129 0.21 -8.64 2.45
C ASP A 129 1.02 -9.27 3.60
N GLN A 130 1.69 -8.44 4.42
CA GLN A 130 2.43 -8.88 5.59
C GLN A 130 1.54 -9.28 6.77
N CYS A 131 0.42 -8.57 6.95
CA CYS A 131 -0.48 -8.71 8.09
C CYS A 131 -1.92 -9.09 7.66
N PRO A 132 -2.14 -10.11 6.81
CA PRO A 132 -3.41 -10.31 6.11
C PRO A 132 -4.62 -10.52 7.03
N TYR A 133 -4.38 -10.99 8.25
CA TYR A 133 -5.42 -11.43 9.19
C TYR A 133 -5.23 -10.88 10.61
N MET A 134 -4.44 -9.81 10.75
CA MET A 134 -4.05 -9.25 12.05
C MET A 134 -4.99 -8.11 12.45
N LYS A 135 -5.15 -7.88 13.76
CA LYS A 135 -6.06 -6.84 14.29
C LYS A 135 -5.56 -5.43 13.99
N GLY A 136 -4.26 -5.30 13.83
CA GLY A 136 -3.65 -4.10 13.32
C GLY A 136 -2.40 -4.44 12.55
N GLY A 137 -1.89 -3.44 11.87
CA GLY A 137 -0.63 -3.50 11.18
C GLY A 137 -0.15 -2.10 10.96
N TRP A 138 1.16 -1.92 10.99
CA TRP A 138 1.78 -0.65 10.63
C TRP A 138 2.98 -0.93 9.74
N LEU A 139 3.19 -0.04 8.77
CA LEU A 139 4.33 -0.11 7.88
C LEU A 139 4.81 1.31 7.57
N GLU A 140 6.12 1.49 7.71
CA GLU A 140 6.83 2.70 7.36
C GLU A 140 7.78 2.41 6.20
N LEU A 141 7.57 3.14 5.12
CA LEU A 141 8.50 3.29 4.02
C LEU A 141 9.30 4.58 4.23
N ALA A 142 10.31 4.82 3.40
CA ALA A 142 11.21 5.96 3.55
C ALA A 142 10.52 7.32 3.70
N ASP A 143 9.41 7.49 2.98
CA ASP A 143 8.77 8.79 2.83
C ASP A 143 7.26 8.77 3.18
N CYS A 144 6.75 7.66 3.72
CA CYS A 144 5.36 7.57 4.17
C CYS A 144 5.14 6.41 5.14
N CYS A 145 4.07 6.50 5.93
CA CYS A 145 3.61 5.40 6.76
C CYS A 145 2.10 5.19 6.65
N VAL A 146 1.69 3.93 6.76
CA VAL A 146 0.29 3.52 6.82
C VAL A 146 0.13 2.58 7.99
N SER A 147 -0.99 2.72 8.69
CA SER A 147 -1.32 1.84 9.80
C SER A 147 -2.81 1.66 9.92
N TYR A 148 -3.23 0.52 10.48
CA TYR A 148 -4.62 0.24 10.80
C TYR A 148 -4.72 -0.53 12.11
N SER A 149 -5.86 -0.40 12.78
CA SER A 149 -6.15 -1.10 14.01
C SER A 149 -7.65 -1.26 14.21
N THR A 150 -8.06 -2.34 14.88
CA THR A 150 -9.42 -2.45 15.44
C THR A 150 -9.62 -1.56 16.68
N ASN A 151 -8.56 -0.93 17.19
CA ASN A 151 -8.65 -0.02 18.32
C ASN A 151 -8.95 1.41 17.84
N PRO A 152 -10.12 1.99 18.13
CA PRO A 152 -10.48 3.34 17.69
C PRO A 152 -9.61 4.45 18.32
N SER A 153 -8.92 4.18 19.43
CA SER A 153 -8.00 5.14 20.07
C SER A 153 -6.72 5.38 19.28
N PHE A 154 -6.46 4.58 18.24
CA PHE A 154 -5.21 4.59 17.48
C PHE A 154 -4.94 5.92 16.74
N CYS A 155 -5.99 6.64 16.37
CA CYS A 155 -5.89 7.86 15.57
C CYS A 155 -5.53 9.15 16.33
N TRP A 156 -5.30 9.07 17.64
CA TRP A 156 -5.05 10.23 18.49
C TRP A 156 -3.57 10.49 18.80
N LEU A 157 -2.66 9.68 18.23
CA LEU A 157 -1.22 9.73 18.52
C LEU A 157 -0.37 10.32 17.38
N GLY A 158 -1.00 10.82 16.31
CA GLY A 158 -0.35 11.54 15.22
C GLY A 158 -0.44 13.05 15.38
#